data_AF-A0A2N1M4U0-F1
#
_entry.id   AF-A0A2N1M4U0-F1
#
_cell.length_a   1.000
_cell.length_b   1.000
_cell.length_c   1.000
_cell.angle_alpha   90.00
_cell.angle_beta   90.00
_cell.angle_gamma   90.00
#
_symmetry.space_group_name_H-M   'P 1'
#
loop_
_entity.id
_entity.type
_entity.pdbx_description
1 polymer ?
#
loop_
_entity_poly.entity_id
_entity_poly.type
_entity_poly.pdbx_seq_one_letter_code
_entity_poly.pdbx_strand_id
1 'polypeptide(L)'
;MEELPTVEKMKYLALRIYNTWKCPFCEQYDETFDHLWTCNSRINEIKEIINEIKQFIKNTSNMLLINEEKIPTVTESAVDFINCWDITFSNSKITFIDLIKGIIPCELTKFVEEYFNIKNTRLTFLKELRDFIFEKIWAFWINRCVIQKEKEKNAGINKKLLKNNFNQNRNDYIDINRKIDTLNLFEGLESIRSNIYFGTNLQDFIMVVNYALVLLIFWGVRR
;
A
#
# COMPACT_ATOMS: atom_id res chain seq x y z
N MET A 1 1.67 0.20 10.45
CA MET A 1 1.96 0.02 9.01
C MET A 1 0.79 0.56 8.17
N GLU A 2 0.31 1.76 8.50
CA GLU A 2 -0.74 2.51 7.78
C GLU A 2 -0.34 4.00 7.83
N GLU A 3 0.74 4.32 7.12
CA GLU A 3 1.41 5.62 7.22
C GLU A 3 1.10 6.56 6.04
N LEU A 4 0.23 6.14 5.12
CA LEU A 4 -0.20 6.99 4.03
C LEU A 4 -0.96 8.21 4.58
N PRO A 5 -0.66 9.43 4.11
CA PRO A 5 -1.34 10.65 4.54
C PRO A 5 -2.72 10.78 3.89
N THR A 6 -3.64 9.90 4.29
CA THR A 6 -5.05 9.99 3.93
C THR A 6 -5.69 11.24 4.53
N VAL A 7 -6.88 11.64 4.07
CA VAL A 7 -7.60 12.79 4.63
C VAL A 7 -7.87 12.61 6.13
N GLU A 8 -8.20 11.40 6.58
CA GLU A 8 -8.35 11.11 8.02
C GLU A 8 -7.05 11.36 8.79
N LYS A 9 -5.90 10.96 8.22
CA LYS A 9 -4.60 11.27 8.82
C LYS A 9 -4.30 12.77 8.82
N MET A 10 -4.73 13.50 7.79
CA MET A 10 -4.55 14.94 7.71
C MET A 10 -5.45 15.70 8.70
N LYS A 11 -6.66 15.22 8.99
CA LYS A 11 -7.52 15.76 10.06
C LYS A 11 -6.85 15.68 11.42
N TYR A 12 -6.19 14.55 11.70
CA TYR A 12 -5.43 14.39 12.94
C TYR A 12 -4.28 15.41 13.08
N LEU A 13 -3.68 15.83 11.97
CA LEU A 13 -2.54 16.75 11.95
C LEU A 13 -2.95 18.22 11.86
N ALA A 14 -4.06 18.54 11.20
CA ALA A 14 -4.52 19.90 10.98
C ALA A 14 -6.05 19.95 10.89
N LEU A 15 -6.72 19.61 12.00
CA LEU A 15 -8.17 19.46 12.07
C LEU A 15 -8.91 20.68 11.51
N ARG A 16 -8.49 21.89 11.89
CA ARG A 16 -9.12 23.14 11.42
C ARG A 16 -9.17 23.29 9.91
N ILE A 17 -8.22 22.70 9.19
CA ILE A 17 -8.13 22.76 7.73
C ILE A 17 -8.97 21.65 7.09
N TYR A 18 -8.83 20.42 7.61
CA TYR A 18 -9.37 19.23 6.95
C TYR A 18 -10.66 18.68 7.57
N ASN A 19 -11.23 19.32 8.59
CA ASN A 19 -12.37 18.79 9.38
C ASN A 19 -13.51 18.24 8.50
N THR A 20 -13.89 19.01 7.48
CA THR A 20 -15.01 18.69 6.58
C THR A 20 -14.58 17.91 5.33
N TRP A 21 -13.29 17.63 5.18
CA TRP A 21 -12.78 16.98 3.98
C TRP A 21 -13.13 15.50 3.97
N LYS A 22 -13.45 15.03 2.77
CA LYS A 22 -13.80 13.64 2.44
C LYS A 22 -12.81 13.08 1.43
N CYS A 23 -12.97 11.80 1.09
CA CYS A 23 -12.20 11.14 0.04
C CYS A 23 -12.07 12.02 -1.21
N PRO A 24 -10.85 12.24 -1.73
CA PRO A 24 -10.65 13.04 -2.93
C PRO A 24 -11.33 12.45 -4.18
N PHE A 25 -11.64 11.15 -4.16
CA PHE A 25 -12.26 10.45 -5.29
C PHE A 25 -13.79 10.46 -5.27
N CYS A 26 -14.42 10.11 -4.14
CA CYS A 26 -15.88 10.01 -4.06
C CYS A 26 -16.54 11.24 -3.45
N GLU A 27 -15.80 12.03 -2.68
CA GLU A 27 -16.30 13.20 -1.93
C GLU A 27 -17.45 12.91 -0.95
N GLN A 28 -17.80 11.64 -0.74
CA GLN A 28 -18.93 11.21 0.06
C GLN A 28 -18.50 10.67 1.43
N TYR A 29 -17.47 9.81 1.43
CA TYR A 29 -17.02 9.09 2.62
C TYR A 29 -15.69 9.63 3.14
N ASP A 30 -15.42 9.41 4.42
CA ASP A 30 -14.11 9.71 5.01
C ASP A 30 -13.02 8.82 4.39
N GLU A 31 -11.87 9.41 4.10
CA GLU A 31 -10.75 8.68 3.50
C GLU A 31 -9.91 8.00 4.58
N THR A 32 -10.35 6.83 5.01
CA THR A 32 -9.52 5.92 5.81
C THR A 32 -8.50 5.22 4.91
N PHE A 33 -7.52 4.54 5.52
CA PHE A 33 -6.60 3.68 4.77
C PHE A 33 -7.36 2.60 3.98
N ASP A 34 -8.36 1.95 4.59
CA ASP A 34 -9.17 0.93 3.92
C ASP A 34 -10.03 1.54 2.79
N HIS A 35 -10.62 2.73 3.02
CA HIS A 35 -11.44 3.40 2.00
C HIS A 35 -10.64 3.81 0.77
N LEU A 36 -9.36 4.17 0.92
CA LEU A 36 -8.48 4.49 -0.21
C LEU A 36 -8.48 3.38 -1.28
N TRP A 37 -8.48 2.12 -0.84
CA TRP A 37 -8.43 0.94 -1.72
C TRP A 37 -9.82 0.38 -2.06
N THR A 38 -10.85 0.73 -1.29
CA THR A 38 -12.22 0.23 -1.45
C THR A 38 -13.21 1.30 -1.94
N CYS A 39 -12.72 2.48 -2.30
CA CYS A 39 -13.54 3.58 -2.79
C CYS A 39 -14.28 3.19 -4.07
N ASN A 40 -15.61 3.22 -4.03
CA ASN A 40 -16.47 2.84 -5.16
C ASN A 40 -16.14 3.61 -6.45
N SER A 41 -15.72 4.88 -6.36
CA SER A 41 -15.34 5.69 -7.52
C SER A 41 -14.09 5.18 -8.26
N ARG A 42 -13.28 4.33 -7.63
CA ARG A 42 -12.01 3.81 -8.17
C ARG A 42 -11.89 2.29 -8.09
N ILE A 43 -12.97 1.62 -7.75
CA ILE A 43 -12.97 0.18 -7.47
C ILE A 43 -12.59 -0.67 -8.70
N ASN A 44 -12.95 -0.21 -9.90
CA ASN A 44 -12.64 -0.90 -11.14
C ASN A 44 -11.13 -0.86 -11.43
N GLU A 45 -10.46 0.25 -11.15
CA GLU A 45 -9.01 0.37 -11.32
C GLU A 45 -8.24 -0.53 -10.35
N ILE A 46 -8.71 -0.66 -9.10
CA ILE A 46 -8.13 -1.63 -8.15
C ILE A 46 -8.32 -3.07 -8.65
N LYS A 47 -9.50 -3.40 -9.19
CA LYS A 47 -9.74 -4.73 -9.80
C LYS A 47 -8.85 -4.98 -11.01
N GLU A 48 -8.62 -3.96 -11.83
CA GLU A 48 -7.69 -4.02 -12.96
C GLU A 48 -6.26 -4.26 -12.49
N ILE A 49 -5.79 -3.53 -11.46
CA ILE A 49 -4.48 -3.74 -10.84
C ILE A 49 -4.34 -5.17 -10.31
N ILE A 50 -5.35 -5.70 -9.63
CA ILE A 50 -5.36 -7.10 -9.16
C ILE A 50 -5.21 -8.06 -10.34
N ASN A 51 -5.96 -7.85 -11.43
CA ASN A 51 -5.86 -8.68 -12.61
C ASN A 51 -4.48 -8.60 -13.27
N GLU A 52 -3.88 -7.42 -13.36
CA GLU A 52 -2.51 -7.24 -13.86
C GLU A 52 -1.48 -7.98 -12.99
N ILE A 53 -1.63 -7.94 -11.66
CA ILE A 53 -0.76 -8.69 -10.74
C ILE A 53 -0.93 -10.19 -10.94
N LYS A 54 -2.15 -10.69 -11.13
CA LYS A 54 -2.39 -12.11 -11.44
C LYS A 54 -1.72 -12.53 -12.74
N GLN A 55 -1.86 -11.72 -13.79
CA GLN A 55 -1.21 -11.97 -15.07
C GLN A 55 0.32 -11.91 -14.95
N PHE A 56 0.85 -10.99 -14.15
CA PHE A 56 2.27 -10.94 -13.83
C PHE A 56 2.75 -12.23 -13.18
N ILE A 57 2.07 -12.71 -12.13
CA ILE A 57 2.42 -13.98 -11.46
C ILE A 57 2.46 -15.13 -12.46
N LYS A 58 1.42 -15.28 -13.29
CA LYS A 58 1.34 -16.33 -14.32
C LYS A 58 2.49 -16.23 -15.32
N ASN A 59 2.68 -15.06 -15.93
CA ASN A 59 3.62 -14.87 -17.02
C ASN A 59 5.07 -14.97 -16.53
N THR A 60 5.40 -14.30 -15.43
CA THR A 60 6.74 -14.36 -14.83
C THR A 60 7.07 -15.77 -14.36
N SER A 61 6.12 -16.49 -13.77
CA SER A 61 6.37 -17.87 -13.37
C SER A 61 6.64 -18.80 -14.55
N ASN A 62 5.83 -18.71 -15.61
CA ASN A 62 6.07 -19.50 -16.82
C ASN A 62 7.39 -19.13 -17.51
N MET A 63 7.78 -17.85 -17.53
CA MET A 63 9.10 -17.41 -18.02
C MET A 63 10.25 -18.01 -17.21
N LEU A 64 10.16 -17.98 -15.88
CA LEU A 64 11.17 -18.57 -15.00
C LEU A 64 11.27 -20.09 -15.17
N LEU A 65 10.15 -20.79 -15.36
CA LEU A 65 10.14 -22.22 -15.66
C LEU A 65 10.86 -22.52 -16.98
N ILE A 66 10.59 -21.75 -18.03
CA ILE A 66 11.27 -21.91 -19.34
C ILE A 66 12.77 -21.69 -19.19
N ASN A 67 13.20 -20.68 -18.41
CA ASN A 67 14.62 -20.42 -18.15
C ASN A 67 15.32 -21.55 -17.37
N GLU A 68 14.57 -22.35 -16.62
CA GLU A 68 15.04 -23.56 -15.95
C GLU A 68 14.84 -24.83 -16.81
N GLU A 69 14.58 -24.69 -18.12
CA GLU A 69 14.32 -25.80 -19.05
C GLU A 69 13.11 -26.68 -18.65
N LYS A 70 12.14 -26.10 -17.92
CA LYS A 70 10.89 -26.76 -17.50
C LYS A 70 9.72 -26.34 -18.38
N ILE A 71 8.67 -27.17 -18.35
CA ILE A 71 7.41 -26.92 -19.06
C ILE A 71 6.64 -25.79 -18.34
N PRO A 72 6.19 -24.74 -19.06
CA PRO A 72 5.36 -23.67 -18.49
C PRO A 72 3.96 -24.21 -18.17
N THR A 73 3.70 -24.50 -16.90
CA THR A 73 2.47 -25.16 -16.43
C THR A 73 1.60 -24.28 -15.54
N VAL A 74 2.02 -23.04 -15.26
CA VAL A 74 1.25 -22.12 -14.41
C VAL A 74 0.03 -21.62 -15.18
N THR A 75 -1.15 -21.91 -14.63
CA THR A 75 -2.46 -21.52 -15.21
C THR A 75 -3.07 -20.35 -14.44
N GLU A 76 -4.09 -19.71 -15.02
CA GLU A 76 -4.88 -18.67 -14.32
C GLU A 76 -5.54 -19.23 -13.05
N SER A 77 -6.10 -20.44 -13.14
CA SER A 77 -6.71 -21.12 -11.99
C SER A 77 -5.71 -21.30 -10.84
N ALA A 78 -4.46 -21.67 -11.14
CA ALA A 78 -3.41 -21.82 -10.11
C ALA A 78 -3.14 -20.49 -9.36
N VAL A 79 -3.17 -19.36 -10.09
CA VAL A 79 -3.00 -18.03 -9.48
C VAL A 79 -4.24 -17.62 -8.67
N ASP A 80 -5.44 -17.97 -9.13
CA ASP A 80 -6.68 -17.70 -8.40
C ASP A 80 -6.73 -18.42 -7.04
N PHE A 81 -6.11 -19.60 -6.93
CA PHE A 81 -6.01 -20.36 -5.68
C PHE A 81 -5.13 -19.72 -4.58
N ILE A 82 -4.37 -18.66 -4.89
CA ILE A 82 -3.58 -17.92 -3.88
C ILE A 82 -4.49 -17.22 -2.84
N ASN A 83 -5.80 -17.09 -3.13
CA ASN A 83 -6.86 -16.75 -2.16
C ASN A 83 -6.57 -15.52 -1.27
N CYS A 84 -5.99 -14.48 -1.86
CA CYS A 84 -5.71 -13.19 -1.19
C CYS A 84 -6.21 -11.98 -2.01
N TRP A 85 -7.15 -12.20 -2.94
CA TRP A 85 -7.54 -11.20 -3.93
C TRP A 85 -8.68 -10.28 -3.48
N ASP A 86 -9.34 -10.60 -2.36
CA ASP A 86 -10.39 -9.78 -1.79
C ASP A 86 -9.81 -8.46 -1.26
N ILE A 87 -10.52 -7.37 -1.47
CA ILE A 87 -10.14 -6.03 -1.00
C ILE A 87 -10.87 -5.61 0.28
N THR A 88 -11.83 -6.42 0.72
CA THR A 88 -12.58 -6.17 1.95
C THR A 88 -11.79 -6.71 3.13
N PHE A 89 -11.63 -5.89 4.16
CA PHE A 89 -10.99 -6.28 5.41
C PHE A 89 -11.57 -7.59 5.98
N SER A 90 -10.68 -8.48 6.43
CA SER A 90 -11.04 -9.74 7.10
C SER A 90 -10.13 -9.97 8.31
N ASN A 91 -10.72 -10.36 9.44
CA ASN A 91 -9.97 -10.78 10.62
C ASN A 91 -9.43 -12.23 10.51
N SER A 92 -9.86 -12.97 9.50
CA SER A 92 -9.64 -14.43 9.41
C SER A 92 -8.92 -14.86 8.14
N LYS A 93 -8.67 -13.93 7.22
CA LYS A 93 -8.07 -14.20 5.90
C LYS A 93 -7.17 -13.04 5.51
N ILE A 94 -6.08 -13.38 4.82
CA ILE A 94 -5.20 -12.40 4.18
C ILE A 94 -5.91 -11.86 2.94
N THR A 95 -5.89 -10.56 2.79
CA THR A 95 -6.57 -9.82 1.72
C THR A 95 -5.55 -9.15 0.79
N PHE A 96 -6.03 -8.56 -0.29
CA PHE A 96 -5.19 -7.80 -1.20
C PHE A 96 -4.58 -6.58 -0.50
N ILE A 97 -5.30 -5.99 0.45
CA ILE A 97 -4.79 -4.88 1.27
C ILE A 97 -3.59 -5.33 2.12
N ASP A 98 -3.61 -6.57 2.63
CA ASP A 98 -2.48 -7.12 3.38
C ASP A 98 -1.27 -7.36 2.46
N LEU A 99 -1.51 -7.77 1.21
CA LEU A 99 -0.46 -7.86 0.19
C LEU A 99 0.17 -6.50 -0.11
N ILE A 100 -0.65 -5.43 -0.20
CA ILE A 100 -0.15 -4.03 -0.32
C ILE A 100 0.71 -3.64 0.88
N LYS A 101 0.34 -4.09 2.09
CA LYS A 101 1.12 -3.89 3.33
C LYS A 101 2.42 -4.71 3.34
N GLY A 102 2.66 -5.56 2.35
CA GLY A 102 3.83 -6.42 2.24
C GLY A 102 3.74 -7.73 3.00
N ILE A 103 2.53 -8.10 3.46
CA ILE A 103 2.27 -9.41 4.07
C ILE A 103 2.19 -10.44 2.94
N ILE A 104 2.98 -11.51 3.03
CA ILE A 104 3.01 -12.59 2.05
C ILE A 104 2.06 -13.71 2.53
N PRO A 105 1.01 -14.05 1.76
CA PRO A 105 0.13 -15.16 2.09
C PRO A 105 0.87 -16.51 2.12
N CYS A 106 0.45 -17.42 3.00
CA CYS A 106 0.99 -18.78 3.02
C CYS A 106 0.74 -19.51 1.69
N GLU A 107 -0.39 -19.25 1.07
CA GLU A 107 -0.77 -19.78 -0.24
C GLU A 107 0.18 -19.32 -1.34
N LEU A 108 0.64 -18.06 -1.30
CA LEU A 108 1.65 -17.55 -2.23
C LEU A 108 3.00 -18.25 -2.00
N THR A 109 3.35 -18.53 -0.74
CA THR A 109 4.58 -19.26 -0.41
C THR A 109 4.51 -20.70 -0.94
N LYS A 110 3.39 -21.40 -0.72
CA LYS A 110 3.15 -22.75 -1.25
C LYS A 110 3.21 -22.78 -2.77
N PHE A 111 2.57 -21.81 -3.44
CA PHE A 111 2.65 -21.65 -4.89
C PHE A 111 4.11 -21.55 -5.36
N VAL A 112 4.91 -20.69 -4.72
CA VAL A 112 6.32 -20.48 -5.07
C VAL A 112 7.16 -21.74 -4.83
N GLU A 113 6.88 -22.50 -3.76
CA GLU A 113 7.57 -23.76 -3.47
C GLU A 113 7.19 -24.89 -4.42
N GLU A 114 5.95 -24.91 -4.90
CA GLU A 114 5.45 -25.89 -5.86
C GLU A 114 6.11 -25.75 -7.23
N TYR A 115 6.28 -24.52 -7.72
CA TYR A 115 6.82 -24.28 -9.06
C TYR A 115 8.35 -24.10 -9.09
N PHE A 116 8.98 -23.64 -8.01
CA PHE A 116 10.40 -23.30 -8.01
C PHE A 116 11.19 -24.05 -6.92
N ASN A 117 11.97 -25.05 -7.34
CA ASN A 117 12.85 -25.81 -6.44
C ASN A 117 14.10 -25.02 -6.04
N ILE A 118 14.55 -24.09 -6.88
CA ILE A 118 15.78 -23.32 -6.67
C ILE A 118 15.49 -22.12 -5.77
N LYS A 119 16.22 -22.02 -4.64
CA LYS A 119 16.06 -20.91 -3.67
C LYS A 119 16.24 -19.54 -4.33
N ASN A 120 17.23 -19.39 -5.21
CA ASN A 120 17.48 -18.12 -5.89
C ASN A 120 16.30 -17.73 -6.80
N THR A 121 15.73 -18.67 -7.56
CA THR A 121 14.54 -18.42 -8.39
C THR A 121 13.34 -17.98 -7.56
N ARG A 122 13.09 -18.63 -6.42
CA ARG A 122 12.04 -18.21 -5.47
C ARG A 122 12.23 -16.77 -5.01
N LEU A 123 13.45 -16.41 -4.63
CA LEU A 123 13.78 -15.05 -4.17
C LEU A 123 13.65 -14.01 -5.30
N THR A 124 14.10 -14.36 -6.50
CA THR A 124 13.96 -13.51 -7.69
C THR A 124 12.48 -13.25 -7.98
N PHE A 125 11.66 -14.31 -8.05
CA PHE A 125 10.23 -14.18 -8.29
C PHE A 125 9.53 -13.31 -7.25
N LEU A 126 9.78 -13.56 -5.95
CA LEU A 126 9.16 -12.78 -4.87
C LEU A 126 9.58 -11.31 -4.89
N LYS A 127 10.84 -11.03 -5.24
CA LYS A 127 11.33 -9.66 -5.40
C LYS A 127 10.63 -8.97 -6.57
N GLU A 128 10.61 -9.60 -7.74
CA GLU A 128 9.97 -9.04 -8.94
C GLU A 128 8.47 -8.82 -8.73
N LEU A 129 7.78 -9.75 -8.07
CA LEU A 129 6.38 -9.60 -7.69
C LEU A 129 6.15 -8.40 -6.76
N ARG A 130 6.98 -8.27 -5.72
CA ARG A 130 6.90 -7.14 -4.79
C ARG A 130 7.11 -5.81 -5.51
N ASP A 131 8.12 -5.74 -6.38
CA ASP A 131 8.45 -4.53 -7.12
C ASP A 131 7.30 -4.17 -8.09
N PHE A 132 6.72 -5.15 -8.79
CA PHE A 132 5.57 -4.94 -9.66
C PHE A 132 4.32 -4.45 -8.90
N ILE A 133 3.99 -5.07 -7.76
CA ILE A 133 2.88 -4.62 -6.90
C ILE A 133 3.12 -3.18 -6.44
N PHE A 134 4.35 -2.89 -5.99
CA PHE A 134 4.70 -1.54 -5.54
C PHE A 134 4.50 -0.51 -6.65
N GLU A 135 4.97 -0.78 -7.88
CA GLU A 135 4.79 0.14 -9.01
C GLU A 135 3.32 0.47 -9.28
N LYS A 136 2.46 -0.56 -9.30
CA LYS A 136 1.01 -0.37 -9.57
C LYS A 136 0.32 0.42 -8.47
N ILE A 137 0.57 0.06 -7.22
CA ILE A 137 -0.03 0.74 -6.07
C ILE A 137 0.52 2.16 -5.91
N TRP A 138 1.80 2.37 -6.19
CA TRP A 138 2.42 3.69 -6.17
C TRP A 138 1.82 4.61 -7.22
N ALA A 139 1.60 4.12 -8.44
CA ALA A 139 0.94 4.89 -9.50
C ALA A 139 -0.49 5.34 -9.07
N PHE A 140 -1.27 4.42 -8.49
CA PHE A 140 -2.59 4.72 -7.94
C PHE A 140 -2.52 5.80 -6.84
N TRP A 141 -1.58 5.66 -5.91
CA TRP A 141 -1.36 6.61 -4.82
C TRP A 141 -0.93 7.99 -5.32
N ILE A 142 -0.02 8.07 -6.29
CA ILE A 142 0.42 9.35 -6.87
C ILE A 142 -0.75 10.06 -7.54
N ASN A 143 -1.61 9.34 -8.25
CA ASN A 143 -2.82 9.91 -8.85
C ASN A 143 -3.75 10.52 -7.78
N ARG A 144 -3.97 9.83 -6.66
CA ARG A 144 -4.67 10.39 -5.49
C ARG A 144 -4.04 11.69 -5.01
N CYS A 145 -2.70 11.71 -4.84
CA CYS A 145 -1.98 12.89 -4.34
C CYS A 145 -2.12 14.10 -5.26
N VAL A 146 -2.12 13.89 -6.58
CA VAL A 146 -2.35 14.96 -7.56
C VAL A 146 -3.73 15.60 -7.35
N ILE A 147 -4.78 14.77 -7.23
CA ILE A 147 -6.15 15.25 -7.01
C ILE A 147 -6.28 15.99 -5.67
N GLN A 148 -5.71 15.42 -4.59
CA GLN A 148 -5.71 16.07 -3.27
C GLN A 148 -5.03 17.46 -3.34
N LYS A 149 -3.88 17.56 -4.00
CA LYS A 149 -3.13 18.81 -4.13
C LYS A 149 -3.89 19.86 -4.93
N GLU A 150 -4.62 19.46 -5.96
CA GLU A 150 -5.48 20.35 -6.72
C GLU A 150 -6.64 20.88 -5.87
N LYS A 151 -7.28 20.01 -5.08
CA LYS A 151 -8.32 20.41 -4.11
C LYS A 151 -7.79 21.39 -3.08
N GLU A 152 -6.60 21.15 -2.53
CA GLU A 152 -5.95 22.06 -1.57
C GLU A 152 -5.67 23.43 -2.18
N LYS A 153 -5.14 23.44 -3.41
CA LYS A 153 -4.90 24.69 -4.14
C LYS A 153 -6.20 25.47 -4.36
N ASN A 154 -7.27 24.80 -4.75
CA ASN A 154 -8.58 25.43 -4.98
C ASN A 154 -9.21 25.96 -3.68
N ALA A 155 -8.91 25.34 -2.54
CA ALA A 155 -9.29 25.82 -1.21
C ALA A 155 -8.37 26.92 -0.65
N GLY A 156 -7.37 27.37 -1.40
CA GLY A 156 -6.41 28.38 -0.95
C GLY A 156 -5.43 27.88 0.13
N ILE A 157 -5.33 26.56 0.31
CA ILE A 157 -4.42 25.95 1.29
C ILE A 157 -3.01 26.01 0.75
N ASN A 158 -2.10 26.58 1.53
CA ASN A 158 -0.69 26.66 1.22
C ASN A 158 0.16 26.15 2.39
N LYS A 159 1.47 25.92 2.14
CA LYS A 159 2.41 25.41 3.15
C LYS A 159 2.45 26.24 4.43
N LYS A 160 2.32 27.58 4.33
CA LYS A 160 2.33 28.48 5.49
C LYS A 160 1.08 28.27 6.34
N LEU A 161 -0.09 28.14 5.70
CA LEU A 161 -1.35 27.88 6.40
C LEU A 161 -1.33 26.53 7.13
N LEU A 162 -0.84 25.48 6.48
CA LEU A 162 -0.70 24.16 7.09
C LEU A 162 0.25 24.17 8.28
N LYS A 163 1.44 24.78 8.12
CA LYS A 163 2.42 24.89 9.21
C LYS A 163 1.84 25.63 10.41
N ASN A 164 1.04 26.68 10.18
CA ASN A 164 0.42 27.45 11.25
C ASN A 164 -0.69 26.70 11.98
N ASN A 165 -1.31 25.68 11.38
CA ASN A 165 -2.41 24.90 12.00
C ASN A 165 -1.99 23.49 12.40
N PHE A 166 -0.71 23.13 12.20
CA PHE A 166 -0.20 21.80 12.47
C PHE A 166 -0.24 21.47 13.96
N ASN A 167 -0.75 20.29 14.31
CA ASN A 167 -1.01 19.79 15.66
C ASN A 167 -1.87 20.71 16.54
N GLN A 168 -2.47 21.77 15.99
CA GLN A 168 -3.45 22.55 16.72
C GLN A 168 -4.71 21.70 16.84
N ASN A 169 -5.19 21.50 18.07
CA ASN A 169 -6.40 20.74 18.39
C ASN A 169 -6.33 19.24 18.07
N ARG A 170 -5.12 18.66 18.09
CA ARG A 170 -4.93 17.21 17.90
C ARG A 170 -5.71 16.37 18.93
N ASN A 171 -5.89 16.89 20.15
CA ASN A 171 -6.65 16.23 21.21
C ASN A 171 -8.18 16.25 20.97
N ASP A 172 -8.66 17.10 20.06
CA ASP A 172 -10.09 17.24 19.76
C ASP A 172 -10.54 16.26 18.67
N TYR A 173 -9.59 15.61 17.99
CA TYR A 173 -9.87 14.59 16.98
C TYR A 173 -9.67 13.17 17.54
N ILE A 174 -10.76 12.45 17.71
CA ILE A 174 -10.75 11.01 17.97
C ILE A 174 -11.02 10.30 16.66
N ASP A 175 -10.01 9.61 16.13
CA ASP A 175 -10.19 8.73 14.97
C ASP A 175 -10.96 7.48 15.41
N ILE A 176 -12.28 7.49 15.18
CA ILE A 176 -13.19 6.38 15.51
C ILE A 176 -12.88 5.14 14.65
N ASN A 177 -12.25 5.35 13.48
CA ASN A 177 -11.89 4.28 12.55
C ASN A 177 -10.50 3.72 12.83
N ARG A 178 -9.76 4.26 13.81
CA ARG A 178 -8.50 3.70 14.27
C ARG A 178 -8.78 2.34 14.89
N LYS A 179 -8.66 1.28 14.08
CA LYS A 179 -8.64 -0.10 14.54
C LYS A 179 -7.43 -0.26 15.46
N ILE A 180 -7.65 -0.23 16.77
CA ILE A 180 -6.68 -0.74 17.73
C ILE A 180 -6.79 -2.24 17.61
N ASP A 181 -5.83 -2.87 16.96
CA ASP A 181 -5.78 -4.32 16.89
C ASP A 181 -5.54 -4.84 18.32
N THR A 182 -6.61 -5.31 18.96
CA THR A 182 -6.55 -5.92 20.29
C THR A 182 -6.14 -7.38 20.22
N LEU A 183 -6.07 -7.95 19.00
CA LEU A 183 -5.50 -9.27 18.77
C LEU A 183 -4.00 -9.06 18.55
N ASN A 184 -3.18 -9.60 19.43
CA ASN A 184 -1.72 -9.65 19.30
C ASN A 184 -1.27 -10.54 18.11
N LEU A 185 -1.85 -10.38 16.92
CA LEU A 185 -1.40 -11.05 15.69
C LEU A 185 0.03 -10.61 15.30
N PHE A 186 0.53 -9.51 15.88
CA PHE A 186 1.83 -8.93 15.62
C PHE A 186 2.84 -9.07 16.79
N GLU A 187 2.52 -9.84 17.84
CA GLU A 187 3.51 -10.19 18.88
C GLU A 187 4.66 -10.98 18.22
N GLY A 188 5.86 -10.39 18.16
CA GLY A 188 7.06 -11.01 17.58
C GLY A 188 7.59 -10.35 16.29
N LEU A 189 6.90 -9.36 15.72
CA LEU A 189 7.35 -8.64 14.52
C LEU A 189 8.24 -7.42 14.83
N GLU A 190 8.86 -7.39 16.01
CA GLU A 190 9.78 -6.33 16.44
C GLU A 190 10.95 -6.12 15.47
N SER A 191 11.36 -7.17 14.73
CA SER A 191 12.42 -7.08 13.71
C SER A 191 11.98 -6.40 12.40
N ILE A 192 10.69 -6.49 12.03
CA ILE A 192 10.12 -5.77 10.87
C ILE A 192 9.87 -4.32 11.27
N ARG A 193 9.35 -4.14 12.49
CA ARG A 193 9.09 -2.85 13.10
C ARG A 193 10.38 -2.02 13.18
N SER A 194 11.48 -2.59 13.69
CA SER A 194 12.77 -1.90 13.76
C SER A 194 13.33 -1.53 12.38
N ASN A 195 13.18 -2.37 11.34
CA ASN A 195 13.63 -2.04 9.97
C ASN A 195 12.84 -0.91 9.29
N ILE A 196 11.54 -0.74 9.61
CA ILE A 196 10.70 0.32 9.03
C ILE A 196 10.97 1.68 9.71
N TYR A 197 11.35 1.68 10.99
CA TYR A 197 11.65 2.91 11.75
C TYR A 197 13.05 3.49 11.48
N PHE A 198 13.92 2.81 10.74
CA PHE A 198 15.22 3.38 10.34
C PHE A 198 15.06 4.34 9.15
N GLY A 199 14.80 5.63 9.43
CA GLY A 199 15.31 6.63 8.48
C GLY A 199 14.88 8.08 8.60
N THR A 200 13.66 8.42 9.01
CA THR A 200 13.23 9.84 8.99
C THR A 200 12.18 10.20 10.04
N ASN A 201 12.18 11.48 10.44
CA ASN A 201 11.13 12.11 11.23
C ASN A 201 9.79 12.00 10.47
N LEU A 202 8.73 11.54 11.15
CA LEU A 202 7.37 11.41 10.59
C LEU A 202 6.88 12.71 9.93
N GLN A 203 7.34 13.86 10.43
CA GLN A 203 7.06 15.18 9.88
C GLN A 203 7.69 15.40 8.49
N ASP A 204 8.90 14.89 8.27
CA ASP A 204 9.60 14.99 6.99
C ASP A 204 9.00 14.01 5.97
N PHE A 205 8.67 12.78 6.40
CA PHE A 205 8.00 11.78 5.56
C PHE A 205 6.68 12.31 5.00
N ILE A 206 5.81 12.87 5.85
CA ILE A 206 4.49 13.36 5.43
C ILE A 206 4.60 14.60 4.53
N MET A 207 5.52 15.53 4.82
CA MET A 207 5.74 16.67 3.93
C MET A 207 6.27 16.24 2.56
N VAL A 208 7.17 15.25 2.50
CA VAL A 208 7.71 14.73 1.24
C VAL A 208 6.64 13.99 0.43
N VAL A 209 5.89 13.08 1.06
CA VAL A 209 4.85 12.26 0.42
C VAL A 209 3.67 13.12 -0.07
N ASN A 210 3.32 14.20 0.63
CA ASN A 210 2.23 15.11 0.22
C ASN A 210 2.66 16.21 -0.77
N TYR A 211 3.92 16.65 -0.81
CA TYR A 211 4.26 17.87 -1.58
C TYR A 211 5.08 17.69 -2.86
N ALA A 212 6.00 16.73 -2.95
CA ALA A 212 6.75 16.46 -4.18
C ALA A 212 7.62 15.20 -4.06
N LEU A 213 7.54 14.33 -5.06
CA LEU A 213 8.66 13.48 -5.50
C LEU A 213 9.95 14.34 -5.61
N VAL A 214 11.13 13.74 -5.34
CA VAL A 214 12.35 13.81 -6.17
C VAL A 214 13.60 13.38 -5.36
N LEU A 215 14.14 12.23 -5.77
CA LEU A 215 15.52 11.74 -5.68
C LEU A 215 16.12 11.28 -4.34
N LEU A 216 16.15 9.94 -4.21
CA LEU A 216 17.15 9.13 -3.46
C LEU A 216 17.08 9.43 -1.95
N ILE A 217 17.33 8.55 -1.01
CA ILE A 217 18.56 7.87 -0.58
C ILE A 217 18.01 6.99 0.58
N PHE A 218 18.19 5.68 0.72
CA PHE A 218 19.43 4.94 1.00
C PHE A 218 19.15 3.43 0.77
N TRP A 219 19.63 2.83 -0.31
CA TRP A 219 20.92 2.12 -0.41
C TRP A 219 20.84 0.60 -0.22
N GLY A 220 21.28 -0.10 -1.26
CA GLY A 220 21.93 -1.42 -1.20
C GLY A 220 22.01 -2.03 -2.61
N VAL A 221 23.15 -2.13 -3.30
CA VAL A 221 24.57 -1.96 -2.95
C VAL A 221 25.35 -1.65 -4.24
N ARG A 222 26.42 -0.84 -4.10
CA ARG A 222 27.52 -0.64 -5.06
C ARG A 222 28.17 -1.97 -5.48
N ARG A 223 28.16 -2.29 -6.78
CA ARG A 223 29.31 -2.33 -7.71
C ARG A 223 28.86 -2.88 -9.04
#